data_AF-A0AAQ0RG12-F1
#
_entry.id   AF-A0AAQ0RG12-F1
#
_cell.length_a   1.000
_cell.length_b   1.000
_cell.length_c   1.000
_cell.angle_alpha   90.00
_cell.angle_beta   90.00
_cell.angle_gamma   90.00
#
_symmetry.space_group_name_H-M   'P 1'
#
loop_
_entity.id
_entity.type
_entity.pdbx_description
1 polymer ?
#
loop_
_entity_poly.entity_id
_entity_poly.type
_entity_poly.pdbx_seq_one_letter_code
_entity_poly.pdbx_strand_id
1 'polypeptide(L)'
;MNWNSSTGTGWFVNLAEDGSAVTIFDPSGSIYGALSPTHTDEGDQTPGRRKRDSSRAARDRQALTFRKGHPATLRLSGGMTGTVTDQQPKAMRRKNKRCEVVISDRTYVFAHSSSRKATALRDGSALAHMARGRWSNRSTVTRKTVSVTDALDECVLTLFQKVVTPGRTGAFDQVISDLSSI
;
A
#
# COMPACT_ATOMS: atom_id res chain seq x y z
N MET A 1 -9.45 -6.44 8.29
CA MET A 1 -9.10 -5.06 8.69
C MET A 1 -10.34 -4.17 8.55
N ASN A 2 -10.61 -3.19 9.41
CA ASN A 2 -11.72 -2.24 9.14
C ASN A 2 -11.16 -1.05 8.34
N TRP A 3 -11.25 -1.13 7.02
CA TRP A 3 -10.67 -0.16 6.08
C TRP A 3 -11.17 1.26 6.37
N ASN A 4 -12.48 1.38 6.56
CA ASN A 4 -13.21 2.63 6.74
C ASN A 4 -13.05 3.24 8.13
N SER A 5 -12.31 2.60 9.04
CA SER A 5 -12.02 3.21 10.35
C SER A 5 -10.97 4.30 10.21
N SER A 6 -11.18 5.45 10.84
CA SER A 6 -10.19 6.53 10.85
C SER A 6 -8.90 6.14 11.55
N THR A 7 -7.79 6.68 11.06
CA THR A 7 -6.52 6.76 11.76
C THR A 7 -6.62 7.76 12.92
N GLY A 8 -5.57 7.87 13.73
CA GLY A 8 -5.54 8.85 14.83
C GLY A 8 -5.63 10.31 14.39
N THR A 9 -5.37 10.61 13.11
CA THR A 9 -5.50 11.96 12.53
C THR A 9 -6.81 12.16 11.76
N GLY A 10 -7.75 11.22 11.81
CA GLY A 10 -9.04 11.32 11.12
C GLY A 10 -9.07 10.77 9.69
N TRP A 11 -7.92 10.61 9.05
CA TRP A 11 -7.80 10.04 7.70
C TRP A 11 -8.28 8.60 7.64
N PHE A 12 -8.87 8.18 6.53
CA PHE A 12 -9.30 6.80 6.31
C PHE A 12 -9.20 6.40 4.84
N VAL A 13 -9.42 5.13 4.56
CA VAL A 13 -9.42 4.61 3.19
C VAL A 13 -10.65 3.74 2.95
N ASN A 14 -11.13 3.73 1.71
CA ASN A 14 -12.10 2.75 1.25
C ASN A 14 -11.47 1.92 0.13
N LEU A 15 -11.74 0.63 0.15
CA LEU A 15 -11.36 -0.29 -0.93
C LEU A 15 -12.55 -0.39 -1.88
N ALA A 16 -12.30 -0.30 -3.19
CA ALA A 16 -13.32 -0.62 -4.19
C ALA A 16 -13.79 -2.07 -4.01
N GLU A 17 -15.08 -2.33 -4.25
CA GLU A 17 -15.67 -3.68 -4.06
C GLU A 17 -14.98 -4.75 -4.92
N ASP A 18 -14.49 -4.36 -6.09
CA ASP A 18 -13.75 -5.22 -7.01
C ASP A 18 -12.24 -5.30 -6.71
N GLY A 19 -11.77 -4.61 -5.66
CA GLY A 19 -10.36 -4.55 -5.26
C GLY A 19 -9.46 -3.76 -6.20
N SER A 20 -10.04 -3.01 -7.14
CA SER A 20 -9.28 -2.32 -8.20
C SER A 20 -8.63 -1.02 -7.78
N ALA A 21 -9.09 -0.43 -6.67
CA ALA A 21 -8.58 0.83 -6.17
C ALA A 21 -8.74 0.95 -4.66
N VAL A 22 -7.86 1.77 -4.07
CA VAL A 22 -7.99 2.26 -2.68
C VAL A 22 -8.17 3.77 -2.74
N THR A 23 -9.33 4.26 -2.33
CA THR A 23 -9.61 5.70 -2.21
C THR A 23 -9.19 6.17 -0.82
N ILE A 24 -8.49 7.29 -0.75
CA ILE A 24 -7.96 7.90 0.48
C ILE A 24 -8.75 9.17 0.76
N PHE A 25 -9.28 9.26 1.98
CA PHE A 25 -10.08 10.38 2.44
C PHE A 25 -9.33 11.15 3.52
N ASP A 26 -9.40 12.47 3.44
CA ASP A 26 -8.90 13.37 4.47
C ASP A 26 -9.85 13.42 5.68
N PRO A 27 -9.50 14.13 6.76
CA PRO A 27 -10.33 14.20 7.96
C PRO A 27 -11.69 14.88 7.77
N SER A 28 -11.87 15.64 6.68
CA SER A 28 -13.16 16.25 6.32
C SER A 28 -14.09 15.27 5.59
N GLY A 29 -13.56 14.10 5.21
CA GLY A 29 -14.28 13.14 4.38
C GLY A 29 -14.17 13.43 2.89
N SER A 30 -13.30 14.36 2.47
CA SER A 30 -13.06 14.65 1.06
C SER A 30 -12.04 13.68 0.48
N ILE A 31 -12.20 13.32 -0.80
CA ILE A 31 -11.25 12.47 -1.50
C ILE A 31 -9.94 13.25 -1.70
N TYR A 32 -8.87 12.73 -1.10
CA TYR A 32 -7.53 13.30 -1.27
C TYR A 32 -6.76 12.62 -2.40
N GLY A 33 -6.98 11.32 -2.59
CA GLY A 33 -6.35 10.58 -3.67
C GLY A 33 -6.87 9.16 -3.81
N ALA A 34 -6.39 8.47 -4.84
CA ALA A 34 -6.69 7.09 -5.13
C ALA A 34 -5.41 6.34 -5.53
N LEU A 35 -5.23 5.17 -4.94
CA LEU A 35 -4.21 4.22 -5.34
C LEU A 35 -4.87 3.19 -6.26
N SER A 36 -4.25 2.89 -7.40
CA SER A 36 -4.68 1.82 -8.31
C SER A 36 -3.46 1.03 -8.79
N PRO A 37 -3.61 -0.24 -9.19
CA PRO A 37 -2.54 -0.97 -9.87
C PRO A 37 -2.07 -0.18 -11.10
N THR A 38 -0.76 -0.16 -11.35
CA THR A 38 -0.24 0.42 -12.58
C THR A 38 -0.55 -0.55 -13.72
N HIS A 39 -1.27 -0.08 -14.75
CA HIS A 39 -1.43 -0.85 -15.98
C HIS A 39 -0.06 -1.02 -16.63
N THR A 40 0.50 -2.22 -16.55
CA THR A 40 1.62 -2.62 -17.39
C THR A 40 1.05 -3.18 -18.69
N ASP A 41 1.26 -2.46 -19.81
CA ASP A 41 0.95 -2.98 -21.16
C ASP A 41 1.76 -4.26 -21.48
N GLU A 42 2.81 -4.52 -20.73
CA GLU A 42 3.62 -5.73 -20.85
C GLU A 42 3.08 -6.82 -19.94
N GLY A 43 2.38 -7.77 -20.55
CA GLY A 43 2.07 -9.05 -19.92
C GLY A 43 3.35 -9.75 -19.51
N ASP A 44 3.59 -9.81 -18.21
CA ASP A 44 4.72 -10.50 -17.60
C ASP A 44 4.52 -12.02 -17.81
N GLN A 45 4.92 -12.50 -18.99
CA GLN A 45 4.98 -13.90 -19.35
C GLN A 45 6.06 -14.58 -18.50
N THR A 46 5.70 -15.02 -17.30
CA THR A 46 6.48 -16.05 -16.61
C THR A 46 6.18 -17.39 -17.29
N PRO A 47 7.16 -18.10 -17.89
CA PRO A 47 6.93 -19.39 -18.52
C PRO A 47 6.88 -20.46 -17.43
N GLY A 48 5.76 -20.54 -16.73
CA GLY A 48 5.57 -21.44 -15.60
C GLY A 48 4.18 -22.06 -15.61
N ARG A 49 4.05 -23.16 -16.36
CA ARG A 49 2.89 -24.09 -16.39
C ARG A 49 1.65 -23.55 -17.11
N ARG A 50 1.56 -23.92 -18.39
CA ARG A 50 0.38 -23.82 -19.26
C ARG A 50 -0.88 -24.27 -18.52
N LYS A 51 -1.76 -23.33 -18.16
CA LYS A 51 -3.20 -23.59 -18.08
C LYS A 51 -3.85 -22.85 -19.25
N ARG A 52 -4.32 -23.67 -20.20
CA ARG A 52 -5.12 -23.35 -21.38
C ARG A 52 -6.35 -22.53 -20.93
N ASP A 53 -6.69 -21.50 -21.71
CA ASP A 53 -7.90 -20.67 -21.63
C ASP A 53 -8.03 -19.68 -20.45
N SER A 54 -7.16 -18.65 -20.42
CA SER A 54 -7.53 -17.38 -19.77
C SER A 54 -8.15 -16.45 -20.82
N SER A 55 -9.46 -16.23 -20.72
CA SER A 55 -10.17 -15.24 -21.55
C SER A 55 -9.58 -13.84 -21.36
N ARG A 56 -9.71 -12.95 -22.36
CA ARG A 56 -9.27 -11.55 -22.27
C ARG A 56 -9.78 -10.87 -21.00
N ALA A 57 -11.04 -11.12 -20.63
CA ALA A 57 -11.64 -10.66 -19.38
C ALA A 57 -10.92 -11.13 -18.10
N ALA A 58 -10.37 -12.36 -18.09
CA ALA A 58 -9.58 -12.84 -16.96
C ALA A 58 -8.21 -12.16 -16.86
N ARG A 59 -7.61 -11.79 -18.00
CA ARG A 59 -6.36 -11.00 -18.06
C ARG A 59 -6.58 -9.54 -17.69
N ASP A 60 -7.69 -8.96 -18.12
CA ASP A 60 -8.07 -7.59 -17.80
C ASP A 60 -8.34 -7.44 -16.30
N ARG A 61 -9.10 -8.36 -15.69
CA ARG A 61 -9.28 -8.42 -14.22
C ARG A 61 -7.95 -8.59 -13.48
N GLN A 62 -7.02 -9.31 -14.08
CA GLN A 62 -5.70 -9.53 -13.52
C GLN A 62 -4.82 -8.28 -13.52
N ALA A 63 -4.96 -7.40 -14.52
CA ALA A 63 -4.28 -6.10 -14.58
C ALA A 63 -4.88 -5.08 -13.59
N LEU A 64 -6.15 -5.24 -13.24
CA LEU A 64 -6.88 -4.36 -12.34
C LEU A 64 -6.69 -4.71 -10.85
N THR A 65 -5.81 -5.63 -10.48
CA THR A 65 -5.63 -6.03 -9.07
C THR A 65 -4.22 -5.69 -8.56
N PHE A 66 -4.13 -5.26 -7.30
CA PHE A 66 -2.83 -5.03 -6.65
C PHE A 66 -2.03 -6.32 -6.64
N ARG A 67 -0.72 -6.26 -6.91
CA ARG A 67 0.15 -7.43 -6.95
C ARG A 67 1.45 -7.19 -6.22
N LYS A 68 1.92 -8.22 -5.52
CA LYS A 68 3.26 -8.20 -4.92
C LYS A 68 4.31 -7.96 -6.01
N GLY A 69 5.22 -7.03 -5.75
CA GLY A 69 6.31 -6.69 -6.68
C GLY A 69 5.89 -5.93 -7.93
N HIS A 70 4.61 -5.60 -8.10
CA HIS A 70 4.16 -4.74 -9.17
C HIS A 70 3.91 -3.34 -8.61
N PRO A 71 4.23 -2.29 -9.37
CA PRO A 71 3.95 -0.93 -8.95
C PRO A 71 2.45 -0.65 -8.93
N ALA A 72 2.08 0.30 -8.08
CA ALA A 72 0.77 0.93 -8.08
C ALA A 72 0.93 2.44 -8.32
N THR A 73 -0.05 3.03 -8.98
CA THR A 73 -0.11 4.45 -9.25
C THR A 73 -0.97 5.13 -8.18
N LEU A 74 -0.43 6.15 -7.53
CA LEU A 74 -1.15 7.02 -6.61
C LEU A 74 -1.51 8.31 -7.34
N ARG A 75 -2.80 8.62 -7.47
CA ARG A 75 -3.31 9.85 -8.10
C ARG A 75 -3.93 10.73 -7.01
N LEU A 76 -3.40 11.93 -6.84
CA LEU A 76 -3.94 12.90 -5.88
C LEU A 76 -4.98 13.79 -6.54
N SER A 77 -5.89 14.36 -5.75
CA SER A 77 -6.98 15.23 -6.23
C SER A 77 -6.47 16.49 -6.95
N GLY A 78 -5.26 16.95 -6.63
CA GLY A 78 -4.59 18.06 -7.31
C GLY A 78 -3.95 17.72 -8.67
N GLY A 79 -4.21 16.53 -9.23
CA GLY A 79 -3.66 16.08 -10.53
C GLY A 79 -2.25 15.50 -10.45
N MET A 80 -1.60 15.61 -9.30
CA MET A 80 -0.29 15.04 -9.02
C MET A 80 -0.34 13.51 -8.98
N THR A 81 0.64 12.87 -9.63
CA THR A 81 0.75 11.41 -9.68
C THR A 81 2.03 10.95 -9.01
N GLY A 82 1.99 9.75 -8.47
CA GLY A 82 3.15 9.06 -7.94
C GLY A 82 3.07 7.57 -8.13
N THR A 83 4.17 6.93 -7.77
CA THR A 83 4.35 5.49 -7.87
C THR A 83 4.62 4.90 -6.50
N VAL A 84 4.00 3.76 -6.22
CA VAL A 84 4.20 2.96 -5.02
C VAL A 84 4.80 1.64 -5.47
N THR A 85 5.98 1.28 -4.96
CA THR A 85 6.74 0.12 -5.44
C THR A 85 7.28 -0.71 -4.28
N ASP A 86 7.14 -2.04 -4.36
CA ASP A 86 7.86 -2.98 -3.48
C ASP A 86 9.31 -3.10 -3.99
N GLN A 87 10.25 -2.53 -3.25
CA GLN A 87 11.68 -2.48 -3.62
C GLN A 87 12.39 -3.81 -3.35
N GLN A 88 11.79 -4.74 -2.62
CA GLN A 88 12.38 -6.05 -2.35
C GLN A 88 11.38 -7.20 -2.54
N PRO A 89 10.83 -7.39 -3.74
CA PRO A 89 9.76 -8.36 -3.97
C PRO A 89 10.22 -9.81 -3.74
N LYS A 90 11.51 -10.08 -3.95
CA LYS A 90 12.15 -11.39 -3.75
C LYS A 90 12.62 -11.64 -2.31
N ALA A 91 12.52 -10.65 -1.41
CA ALA A 91 12.96 -10.83 -0.03
C ALA A 91 12.12 -11.88 0.70
N MET A 92 12.75 -13.00 1.06
CA MET A 92 12.12 -14.07 1.84
C MET A 92 11.85 -13.66 3.30
N ARG A 93 12.74 -12.85 3.88
CA ARG A 93 12.65 -12.46 5.30
C ARG A 93 11.83 -11.18 5.46
N ARG A 94 10.85 -11.22 6.37
CA ARG A 94 9.90 -10.12 6.65
C ARG A 94 10.56 -8.80 7.03
N LYS A 95 11.70 -8.85 7.72
CA LYS A 95 12.44 -7.66 8.17
C LYS A 95 13.23 -6.96 7.05
N ASN A 96 13.27 -7.54 5.85
CA ASN A 96 13.97 -6.97 4.72
C ASN A 96 13.01 -6.28 3.73
N LYS A 97 11.69 -6.42 3.90
CA LYS A 97 10.71 -5.83 2.98
C LYS A 97 10.79 -4.30 3.02
N ARG A 98 10.66 -3.67 1.86
CA ARG A 98 10.74 -2.21 1.68
C ARG A 98 9.71 -1.77 0.65
N CYS A 99 8.89 -0.79 1.01
CA CYS A 99 8.01 -0.10 0.07
C CYS A 99 8.52 1.32 -0.14
N GLU A 100 8.40 1.82 -1.35
CA GLU A 100 8.76 3.18 -1.72
C GLU A 100 7.56 3.87 -2.36
N VAL A 101 7.36 5.15 -2.03
CA VAL A 101 6.36 6.02 -2.67
C VAL A 101 7.08 7.25 -3.19
N VAL A 102 6.99 7.52 -4.49
CA VAL A 102 7.60 8.70 -5.11
C VAL A 102 6.48 9.62 -5.62
N ILE A 103 6.39 10.82 -5.07
CA ILE A 103 5.41 11.87 -5.43
C ILE A 103 6.07 13.24 -5.35
N SER A 104 5.96 14.04 -6.43
CA SER A 104 6.41 15.45 -6.50
C SER A 104 7.70 15.72 -5.74
N ASP A 105 8.76 15.09 -6.24
CA ASP A 105 10.15 15.18 -5.78
C ASP A 105 10.42 14.65 -4.37
N ARG A 106 9.39 14.16 -3.65
CA ARG A 106 9.54 13.50 -2.36
C ARG A 106 9.56 11.99 -2.53
N THR A 107 10.52 11.36 -1.87
CA THR A 107 10.64 9.91 -1.78
C THR A 107 10.34 9.46 -0.37
N TYR A 108 9.26 8.69 -0.22
CA TYR A 108 8.90 8.07 1.04
C TYR A 108 9.29 6.61 1.05
N VAL A 109 9.84 6.15 2.17
CA VAL A 109 10.26 4.75 2.31
C VAL A 109 9.64 4.15 3.56
N PHE A 110 8.99 3.02 3.39
CA PHE A 110 8.57 2.17 4.49
C PHE A 110 9.60 1.06 4.72
N ALA A 111 10.49 1.28 5.67
CA ALA A 111 11.58 0.37 5.99
C ALA A 111 11.19 -0.55 7.15
N HIS A 112 11.04 -1.84 6.89
CA HIS A 112 10.77 -2.81 7.95
C HIS A 112 11.99 -2.97 8.84
N SER A 113 11.80 -2.84 10.16
CA SER A 113 12.84 -3.15 11.15
C SER A 113 12.61 -4.51 11.81
N SER A 114 11.38 -5.04 11.74
CA SER A 114 11.05 -6.38 12.20
C SER A 114 9.80 -6.91 11.48
N SER A 115 9.32 -8.09 11.89
CA SER A 115 8.06 -8.66 11.38
C SER A 115 6.80 -7.88 11.79
N ARG A 116 6.92 -6.90 12.70
CA ARG A 116 5.78 -6.12 13.24
C ARG A 116 6.08 -4.63 13.35
N LYS A 117 7.28 -4.19 12.99
CA LYS A 117 7.71 -2.80 13.14
C LYS A 117 8.34 -2.32 11.84
N ALA A 118 8.08 -1.07 11.52
CA ALA A 118 8.66 -0.38 10.40
C ALA A 118 8.81 1.10 10.71
N THR A 119 9.67 1.77 9.98
CA THR A 119 9.84 3.22 10.01
C THR A 119 9.44 3.77 8.66
N ALA A 120 8.56 4.76 8.68
CA ALA A 120 8.27 5.61 7.54
C ALA A 120 9.32 6.73 7.49
N LEU A 121 9.99 6.85 6.36
CA LEU A 121 10.99 7.86 6.07
C LEU A 121 10.45 8.78 4.97
N ARG A 122 10.82 10.05 5.00
CA ARG A 122 10.69 11.02 3.90
C ARG A 122 12.08 11.54 3.58
N ASP A 123 12.55 11.31 2.36
CA ASP A 123 13.85 11.74 1.86
C ASP A 123 15.00 11.32 2.81
N GLY A 124 14.90 10.09 3.34
CA GLY A 124 15.84 9.53 4.30
C GLY A 124 15.62 9.93 5.76
N SER A 125 14.82 10.95 6.05
CA SER A 125 14.51 11.42 7.40
C SER A 125 13.32 10.69 8.01
N ALA A 126 13.37 10.35 9.31
CA ALA A 126 12.27 9.66 9.96
C ALA A 126 11.02 10.54 10.09
N LEU A 127 9.89 10.02 9.63
CA LEU A 127 8.59 10.68 9.69
C LEU A 127 7.71 10.06 10.78
N ALA A 128 7.66 8.72 10.82
CA ALA A 128 6.90 7.99 11.84
C ALA A 128 7.43 6.58 12.08
N HIS A 129 7.20 6.06 13.28
CA HIS A 129 7.36 4.63 13.59
C HIS A 129 6.01 3.95 13.61
N MET A 130 5.93 2.78 12.97
CA MET A 130 4.72 1.98 12.89
C MET A 130 4.92 0.64 13.56
N ALA A 131 3.95 0.23 14.37
CA ALA A 131 3.97 -1.05 15.06
C ALA A 131 2.62 -1.75 14.95
N ARG A 132 2.63 -3.02 14.54
CA ARG A 132 1.45 -3.87 14.52
C ARG A 132 1.23 -4.50 15.90
N GLY A 133 -0.03 -4.50 16.35
CA GLY A 133 -0.45 -5.07 17.64
C GLY A 133 -0.02 -6.53 17.84
N ARG A 134 0.12 -6.94 19.12
CA ARG A 134 0.70 -8.26 19.44
C ARG A 134 -0.24 -9.45 19.28
N TRP A 135 -1.56 -9.27 19.49
CA TRP A 135 -2.42 -10.40 19.91
C TRP A 135 -3.92 -10.32 19.61
N SER A 136 -4.36 -9.66 18.54
CA SER A 136 -5.78 -9.78 18.15
C SER A 136 -5.94 -10.02 16.66
N ASN A 137 -7.03 -10.69 16.30
CA ASN A 137 -7.52 -10.86 14.92
C ASN A 137 -7.84 -9.51 14.23
N ARG A 138 -7.51 -8.37 14.86
CA ARG A 138 -7.54 -7.04 14.27
C ARG A 138 -6.10 -6.64 13.94
N SER A 139 -5.82 -6.43 12.66
CA SER A 139 -4.61 -5.81 12.14
C SER A 139 -4.53 -4.32 12.53
N THR A 140 -4.50 -4.01 13.83
CA THR A 140 -4.30 -2.63 14.29
C THR A 140 -2.82 -2.26 14.19
N VAL A 141 -2.56 -1.13 13.54
CA VAL A 141 -1.24 -0.52 13.44
C VAL A 141 -1.27 0.76 14.26
N THR A 142 -0.38 0.84 15.26
CA THR A 142 -0.11 2.08 15.99
C THR A 142 0.96 2.87 15.24
N ARG A 143 0.78 4.18 15.17
CA ARG A 143 1.69 5.12 14.53
C ARG A 143 2.18 6.12 15.58
N LYS A 144 3.49 6.27 15.70
CA LYS A 144 4.13 7.35 16.47
C LYS A 144 4.83 8.26 15.49
N THR A 145 4.22 9.42 15.20
CA THR A 145 4.83 10.46 14.39
C THR A 145 6.00 11.07 15.14
N VAL A 146 7.12 11.33 14.45
CA VAL A 146 8.35 11.87 15.04
C VAL A 146 8.79 13.20 14.42
N SER A 147 8.14 13.62 13.33
CA SER A 147 8.37 14.88 12.64
C SER A 147 7.04 15.56 12.30
N VAL A 148 7.04 16.87 12.08
CA VAL A 148 5.83 17.59 11.61
C VAL A 148 5.42 17.04 10.25
N THR A 149 4.13 16.77 10.09
CA THR A 149 3.52 16.21 8.87
C THR A 149 2.62 17.22 8.18
N ASP A 150 2.68 17.28 6.86
CA ASP A 150 1.69 17.95 6.01
C ASP A 150 0.64 16.97 5.46
N ALA A 151 -0.28 17.45 4.61
CA ALA A 151 -1.35 16.62 4.06
C ALA A 151 -0.82 15.49 3.15
N LEU A 152 0.27 15.72 2.43
CA LEU A 152 0.87 14.69 1.58
C LEU A 152 1.54 13.62 2.46
N ASP A 153 2.26 14.04 3.50
CA ASP A 153 2.83 13.14 4.50
C ASP A 153 1.73 12.27 5.14
N GLU A 154 0.61 12.87 5.55
CA GLU A 154 -0.51 12.13 6.16
C GLU A 154 -1.19 11.17 5.19
N CYS A 155 -1.33 11.54 3.92
CA CYS A 155 -1.81 10.65 2.87
C CYS A 155 -0.92 9.40 2.74
N VAL A 156 0.41 9.60 2.65
CA VAL A 156 1.38 8.50 2.51
C VAL A 156 1.46 7.67 3.80
N LEU A 157 1.45 8.30 4.97
CA LEU A 157 1.40 7.58 6.24
C LEU A 157 0.11 6.77 6.40
N THR A 158 -1.01 7.26 5.88
CA THR A 158 -2.28 6.50 5.87
C THR A 158 -2.16 5.27 4.97
N LEU A 159 -1.54 5.40 3.79
CA LEU A 159 -1.22 4.26 2.94
C LEU A 159 -0.33 3.24 3.66
N PHE A 160 0.74 3.67 4.32
CA PHE A 160 1.59 2.76 5.10
C PHE A 160 0.84 2.09 6.26
N GLN A 161 -0.08 2.80 6.89
CA GLN A 161 -0.84 2.30 8.03
C GLN A 161 -2.00 1.37 7.64
N LYS A 162 -2.59 1.55 6.45
CA LYS A 162 -3.78 0.82 6.01
C LYS A 162 -3.52 -0.20 4.90
N VAL A 163 -2.64 0.13 3.97
CA VAL A 163 -2.38 -0.66 2.76
C VAL A 163 -1.08 -1.46 2.91
N VAL A 164 0.02 -0.80 3.31
CA VAL A 164 1.40 -1.34 3.26
C VAL A 164 1.90 -1.84 4.63
N THR A 165 0.99 -2.22 5.54
CA THR A 165 1.27 -2.37 6.97
C THR A 165 2.47 -3.27 7.36
N PRO A 166 3.11 -3.06 8.52
CA PRO A 166 4.18 -3.96 8.98
C PRO A 166 3.64 -5.37 9.29
N GLY A 167 4.09 -6.40 8.56
CA GLY A 167 3.50 -7.73 8.73
C GLY A 167 4.09 -8.89 7.91
N ARG A 168 3.33 -9.99 7.85
CA ARG A 168 3.70 -11.30 7.25
C ARG A 168 3.89 -11.20 5.72
N THR A 169 3.09 -10.33 5.13
CA THR A 169 2.78 -10.02 3.73
C THR A 169 3.25 -8.58 3.58
N GLY A 170 4.42 -8.30 3.00
CA GLY A 170 4.53 -7.92 1.59
C GLY A 170 3.77 -6.61 1.38
N ALA A 171 4.43 -5.54 0.91
CA ALA A 171 3.86 -4.19 0.79
C ALA A 171 2.44 -4.14 0.17
N PHE A 172 2.14 -5.05 -0.75
CA PHE A 172 0.83 -5.20 -1.40
C PHE A 172 0.12 -6.53 -1.11
N ASP A 173 0.81 -7.45 -0.46
CA ASP A 173 0.45 -8.86 -0.34
C ASP A 173 -0.69 -9.07 0.70
N GLN A 174 -0.86 -8.12 1.65
CA GLN A 174 -1.96 -8.15 2.62
C GLN A 174 -3.27 -7.62 2.02
N VAL A 175 -3.22 -6.65 1.08
CA VAL A 175 -4.42 -6.16 0.38
C VAL A 175 -5.07 -7.31 -0.38
N ILE A 176 -4.26 -8.11 -1.10
CA ILE A 176 -4.73 -9.30 -1.84
C ILE A 176 -5.18 -10.41 -0.90
N SER A 177 -4.43 -10.67 0.17
CA SER A 177 -4.82 -11.70 1.15
C SER A 177 -6.15 -11.36 1.81
N ASP A 178 -6.36 -10.09 2.19
CA ASP A 178 -7.61 -9.61 2.78
C ASP A 178 -8.76 -9.66 1.75
N LEU A 179 -8.50 -9.31 0.47
CA LEU A 179 -9.47 -9.43 -0.64
C LEU A 179 -9.85 -10.87 -0.98
N SER A 180 -8.94 -11.83 -0.82
CA SER A 180 -9.21 -13.26 -1.05
C SER A 180 -9.95 -13.95 0.11
N SER A 181 -10.14 -13.25 1.22
CA SER A 181 -10.79 -13.74 2.45
C SER A 181 -12.15 -13.09 2.74
N ILE A 182 -12.64 -12.28 1.79
CA ILE A 182 -14.01 -11.76 1.70
C ILE A 182 -14.74 -12.62 0.67
#